data_AF-A0A3G9II26-F1
#
_entry.id   AF-A0A3G9II26-F1
#
_cell.length_a   1.000
_cell.length_b   1.000
_cell.length_c   1.000
_cell.angle_alpha   90.00
_cell.angle_beta   90.00
_cell.angle_gamma   90.00
#
_symmetry.space_group_name_H-M   'P 1'
#
loop_
_entity.id
_entity.type
_entity.pdbx_description
1 polymer ?
#
loop_
_entity_poly.entity_id
_entity_poly.type
_entity_poly.pdbx_seq_one_letter_code
_entity_poly.pdbx_strand_id
1 'polypeptide(L)'
;MASVATISLTACGGSSADPVATQAKTSIAKELTANATTASDPFKDATKASCVANNVVDKIGTKALIGYGLIDAQGNATKAKLDSAKASKADATSLVDSLFSCAGPELMAQFQTTMAGREASAPPAAKACLTALFTEDTFRTILVAQMEGSSSADAVATMKDIQTKAAACAAMK
;
A
#
# COMPACT_ATOMS: atom_id res chain seq x y z
N MET A 1 -53.47 30.58 2.03
CA MET A 1 -52.87 29.67 3.03
C MET A 1 -51.53 29.23 2.46
N ALA A 2 -50.43 29.85 2.92
CA ALA A 2 -49.08 29.57 2.45
C ALA A 2 -48.40 28.66 3.48
N SER A 3 -48.13 27.41 3.10
CA SER A 3 -47.37 26.47 3.92
C SER A 3 -45.88 26.77 3.75
N VAL A 4 -45.30 27.37 4.78
CA VAL A 4 -43.86 27.54 4.94
C VAL A 4 -43.29 26.16 5.27
N ALA A 5 -42.56 25.56 4.31
CA ALA A 5 -41.78 24.37 4.55
C ALA A 5 -40.53 24.75 5.35
N THR A 6 -40.57 24.48 6.65
CA THR A 6 -39.43 24.58 7.55
C THR A 6 -38.39 23.53 7.12
N ILE A 7 -37.38 23.95 6.36
CA ILE A 7 -36.17 23.17 6.14
C ILE A 7 -35.47 23.11 7.49
N SER A 8 -35.72 22.05 8.26
CA SER A 8 -34.92 21.69 9.41
C SER A 8 -33.51 21.38 8.90
N LEU A 9 -32.64 22.39 8.96
CA LEU A 9 -31.20 22.18 8.97
C LEU A 9 -30.90 21.30 10.21
N THR A 10 -30.83 19.99 10.02
CA THR A 10 -30.13 19.10 10.93
C THR A 10 -28.64 19.47 10.86
N ALA A 11 -28.27 20.49 11.61
CA ALA A 11 -26.97 20.53 12.25
C ALA A 11 -26.88 19.26 13.12
N CYS A 12 -26.25 18.21 12.59
CA CYS A 12 -25.97 16.98 13.34
C CYS A 12 -24.46 16.87 13.50
N GLY A 13 -23.94 17.62 14.47
CA GLY A 13 -22.60 17.43 15.03
C GLY A 13 -22.56 16.17 15.90
N GLY A 14 -22.66 15.01 15.26
CA GLY A 14 -22.43 13.72 15.87
C GLY A 14 -21.69 12.85 14.88
N SER A 15 -20.49 12.40 15.25
CA SER A 15 -19.68 11.42 14.51
C SER A 15 -20.43 10.10 14.38
N SER A 16 -21.46 10.04 13.54
CA SER A 16 -21.94 8.79 12.97
C SER A 16 -20.88 8.40 11.97
N ALA A 17 -19.97 7.51 12.39
CA ALA A 17 -18.96 6.95 11.49
C ALA A 17 -19.65 6.49 10.21
N ASP A 18 -19.13 6.94 9.05
CA ASP A 18 -19.65 6.50 7.74
C ASP A 18 -19.69 4.97 7.73
N PRO A 19 -20.88 4.35 7.58
CA PRO A 19 -21.01 2.90 7.64
C PRO A 19 -20.19 2.21 6.54
N VAL A 20 -20.03 2.85 5.38
CA VAL A 20 -19.19 2.33 4.29
C VAL A 20 -17.72 2.41 4.68
N ALA A 21 -17.27 3.51 5.30
CA ALA A 21 -15.89 3.64 5.77
C ALA A 21 -15.57 2.62 6.87
N THR A 22 -16.52 2.36 7.78
CA THR A 22 -16.37 1.36 8.83
C THR A 22 -16.25 -0.04 8.23
N GLN A 23 -17.14 -0.39 7.29
CA GLN A 23 -17.11 -1.66 6.59
C GLN A 23 -15.81 -1.83 5.77
N ALA A 24 -15.36 -0.78 5.10
CA ALA A 24 -14.10 -0.77 4.35
C ALA A 24 -12.90 -1.09 5.24
N LYS A 25 -12.79 -0.43 6.40
CA LYS A 25 -11.72 -0.69 7.37
C LYS A 25 -11.71 -2.16 7.80
N THR A 26 -12.88 -2.69 8.19
CA THR A 26 -13.00 -4.09 8.59
C THR A 26 -12.66 -5.06 7.45
N SER A 27 -13.18 -4.82 6.25
CA SER A 27 -13.00 -5.74 5.13
C SER A 27 -11.57 -5.75 4.61
N ILE A 28 -10.92 -4.58 4.52
CA ILE A 28 -9.51 -4.49 4.09
C ILE A 28 -8.61 -5.17 5.13
N ALA A 29 -8.82 -4.93 6.42
CA ALA A 29 -8.03 -5.58 7.47
C ALA A 29 -8.18 -7.12 7.43
N LYS A 30 -9.41 -7.60 7.22
CA LYS A 30 -9.70 -9.03 7.05
C LYS A 30 -8.97 -9.61 5.83
N GLU A 31 -9.01 -8.92 4.71
CA GLU A 31 -8.38 -9.36 3.47
C GLU A 31 -6.84 -9.39 3.59
N LEU A 32 -6.23 -8.38 4.22
CA LEU A 32 -4.79 -8.36 4.52
C LEU A 32 -4.39 -9.56 5.39
N THR A 33 -5.18 -9.85 6.42
CA THR A 33 -4.92 -10.98 7.33
C THR A 33 -5.13 -12.33 6.64
N ALA A 34 -6.12 -12.43 5.75
CA ALA A 34 -6.41 -13.64 4.98
C ALA A 34 -5.33 -13.93 3.93
N ASN A 35 -4.77 -12.89 3.31
CA ASN A 35 -3.71 -12.99 2.31
C ASN A 35 -2.31 -13.17 2.91
N ALA A 36 -2.12 -12.86 4.19
CA ALA A 36 -0.90 -13.22 4.90
C ALA A 36 -0.77 -14.74 4.95
N THR A 37 0.20 -15.32 4.24
CA THR A 37 0.33 -16.79 4.08
C THR A 37 1.33 -17.42 5.02
N THR A 38 2.35 -16.69 5.45
CA THR A 38 3.41 -17.18 6.35
C THR A 38 3.25 -16.62 7.75
N ALA A 39 3.80 -17.31 8.76
CA ALA A 39 3.80 -16.81 10.14
C ALA A 39 4.66 -15.54 10.31
N SER A 40 5.60 -15.32 9.39
CA SER A 40 6.51 -14.17 9.36
C SER A 40 5.90 -12.93 8.72
N ASP A 41 4.75 -13.07 8.06
CA ASP A 41 4.08 -11.98 7.39
C ASP A 41 3.54 -10.98 8.43
N PRO A 42 3.87 -9.69 8.33
CA PRO A 42 3.45 -8.70 9.31
C PRO A 42 1.93 -8.58 9.43
N PHE A 43 1.17 -8.92 8.38
CA PHE A 43 -0.28 -8.83 8.40
C PHE A 43 -0.97 -10.04 9.02
N LYS A 44 -0.22 -11.05 9.50
CA LYS A 44 -0.76 -12.03 10.46
C LYS A 44 -1.19 -11.38 11.77
N ASP A 45 -0.55 -10.27 12.13
CA ASP A 45 -0.99 -9.44 13.23
C ASP A 45 -2.20 -8.59 12.80
N ALA A 46 -3.37 -8.96 13.31
CA ALA A 46 -4.62 -8.25 13.02
C ALA A 46 -4.57 -6.76 13.41
N THR A 47 -3.72 -6.37 14.37
CA THR A 47 -3.55 -4.96 14.76
C THR A 47 -2.85 -4.16 13.65
N LYS A 48 -1.85 -4.75 12.98
CA LYS A 48 -1.15 -4.13 11.85
C LYS A 48 -2.04 -4.06 10.62
N ALA A 49 -2.76 -5.13 10.32
CA ALA A 49 -3.75 -5.13 9.25
C ALA A 49 -4.83 -4.06 9.47
N SER A 50 -5.31 -3.91 10.71
CA SER A 50 -6.28 -2.87 11.08
C SER A 50 -5.68 -1.46 11.01
N CYS A 51 -4.43 -1.28 11.43
CA CYS A 51 -3.71 -0.01 11.32
C CYS A 51 -3.63 0.45 9.85
N VAL A 52 -3.23 -0.46 8.94
CA VAL A 52 -3.17 -0.15 7.50
C VAL A 52 -4.55 0.17 6.97
N ALA A 53 -5.56 -0.66 7.27
CA ALA A 53 -6.91 -0.44 6.79
C ALA A 53 -7.50 0.90 7.26
N ASN A 54 -7.27 1.28 8.52
CA ASN A 54 -7.66 2.57 9.05
C ASN A 54 -6.99 3.71 8.30
N ASN A 55 -5.66 3.69 8.19
CA ASN A 55 -4.91 4.75 7.53
C ASN A 55 -5.26 4.87 6.04
N VAL A 56 -5.48 3.75 5.35
CA VAL A 56 -5.88 3.72 3.94
C VAL A 56 -7.25 4.36 3.75
N VAL A 57 -8.26 3.94 4.53
CA VAL A 57 -9.61 4.50 4.43
C VAL A 57 -9.64 5.98 4.85
N ASP A 58 -8.89 6.36 5.89
CA ASP A 58 -8.89 7.73 6.42
C ASP A 58 -8.13 8.71 5.52
N LYS A 59 -7.05 8.27 4.86
CA LYS A 59 -6.23 9.14 3.99
C LYS A 59 -6.72 9.19 2.54
N ILE A 60 -7.16 8.05 1.98
CA ILE A 60 -7.56 7.94 0.57
C ILE A 60 -9.07 8.14 0.41
N GLY A 61 -9.86 7.67 1.38
CA GLY A 61 -11.30 7.76 1.35
C GLY A 61 -11.98 6.65 0.56
N THR A 62 -13.18 6.27 1.00
CA THR A 62 -13.98 5.19 0.38
C THR A 62 -14.30 5.44 -1.09
N LYS A 63 -14.58 6.68 -1.47
CA LYS A 63 -14.91 7.04 -2.86
C LYS A 63 -13.77 6.73 -3.83
N ALA A 64 -12.54 7.06 -3.48
CA ALA A 64 -11.37 6.77 -4.31
C ALA A 64 -11.09 5.26 -4.33
N LEU A 65 -11.18 4.58 -3.18
CA LEU A 65 -11.03 3.12 -3.09
C LEU A 65 -12.05 2.36 -3.95
N ILE A 66 -13.30 2.83 -4.03
CA ILE A 66 -14.32 2.32 -4.95
C ILE A 66 -13.92 2.60 -6.40
N GLY A 67 -13.47 3.82 -6.70
CA GLY A 67 -13.01 4.21 -8.03
C GLY A 67 -11.84 3.37 -8.55
N TYR A 68 -10.93 2.96 -7.66
CA TYR A 68 -9.83 2.03 -7.96
C TYR A 68 -10.26 0.56 -8.00
N GLY A 69 -11.52 0.27 -7.66
CA GLY A 69 -12.06 -1.08 -7.59
C GLY A 69 -11.49 -1.91 -6.44
N LEU A 70 -10.85 -1.30 -5.44
CA LEU A 70 -10.27 -1.99 -4.28
C LEU A 70 -11.34 -2.39 -3.26
N ILE A 71 -12.43 -1.64 -3.20
CA ILE A 71 -13.64 -1.99 -2.44
C ILE A 71 -14.88 -1.83 -3.34
N ASP A 72 -15.96 -2.53 -3.03
CA ASP A 72 -17.28 -2.35 -3.65
C ASP A 72 -18.05 -1.17 -3.03
N ALA A 73 -19.24 -0.88 -3.56
CA ALA A 73 -20.09 0.22 -3.08
C ALA A 73 -20.61 0.02 -1.65
N GLN A 74 -20.50 -1.20 -1.12
CA GLN A 74 -20.87 -1.57 0.24
C GLN A 74 -19.66 -1.52 1.19
N GLY A 75 -18.46 -1.23 0.67
CA GLY A 75 -17.23 -1.19 1.45
C GLY A 75 -16.57 -2.56 1.63
N ASN A 76 -16.95 -3.59 0.88
CA ASN A 76 -16.23 -4.87 0.95
C ASN A 76 -15.01 -4.82 0.04
N ALA A 77 -13.87 -5.32 0.54
CA ALA A 77 -12.67 -5.51 -0.27
C ALA A 77 -12.98 -6.43 -1.46
N THR A 78 -12.50 -6.03 -2.63
CA THR A 78 -12.63 -6.84 -3.84
C THR A 78 -11.40 -7.74 -4.01
N LYS A 79 -11.40 -8.58 -5.06
CA LYS A 79 -10.24 -9.37 -5.47
C LYS A 79 -9.28 -8.60 -6.40
N ALA A 80 -9.49 -7.30 -6.60
CA ALA A 80 -8.59 -6.49 -7.41
C ALA A 80 -7.21 -6.45 -6.76
N LYS A 81 -6.17 -6.62 -7.56
CA LYS A 81 -4.79 -6.52 -7.07
C LYS A 81 -4.38 -5.06 -6.98
N LEU A 82 -3.57 -4.72 -5.98
CA LEU A 82 -3.07 -3.36 -5.77
C LEU A 82 -2.27 -2.81 -6.97
N ASP A 83 -1.53 -3.67 -7.68
CA ASP A 83 -0.77 -3.33 -8.89
C ASP A 83 -1.66 -3.00 -10.11
N SER A 84 -2.93 -3.40 -10.06
CA SER A 84 -3.94 -3.11 -11.09
C SER A 84 -4.81 -1.90 -10.78
N ALA A 85 -4.68 -1.34 -9.57
CA ALA A 85 -5.53 -0.27 -9.05
C ALA A 85 -5.37 1.07 -9.81
N LYS A 86 -4.19 1.30 -10.42
CA LYS A 86 -3.82 2.54 -11.11
C LYS A 86 -4.18 3.77 -10.26
N ALA A 87 -3.78 3.72 -8.99
CA ALA A 87 -4.04 4.77 -8.04
C ALA A 87 -3.37 6.07 -8.48
N SER A 88 -3.92 7.21 -8.06
CA SER A 88 -3.20 8.47 -8.19
C SER A 88 -1.88 8.40 -7.42
N LYS A 89 -0.87 9.18 -7.83
CA LYS A 89 0.42 9.26 -7.12
C LYS A 89 0.24 9.50 -5.62
N ALA A 90 -0.62 10.45 -5.27
CA ALA A 90 -0.88 10.82 -3.89
C ALA A 90 -1.51 9.68 -3.07
N ASP A 91 -2.44 8.94 -3.67
CA ASP A 91 -3.09 7.81 -2.99
C ASP A 91 -2.16 6.60 -2.90
N ALA A 92 -1.37 6.34 -3.95
CA ALA A 92 -0.33 5.32 -3.94
C ALA A 92 0.71 5.61 -2.85
N THR A 93 1.20 6.85 -2.74
CA THR A 93 2.08 7.28 -1.64
C THR A 93 1.41 7.10 -0.28
N SER A 94 0.15 7.53 -0.14
CA SER A 94 -0.60 7.37 1.12
C SER A 94 -0.75 5.91 1.53
N LEU A 95 -0.98 5.00 0.57
CA LEU A 95 -1.08 3.57 0.82
C LEU A 95 0.27 2.98 1.24
N VAL A 96 1.36 3.29 0.53
CA VAL A 96 2.71 2.86 0.91
C VAL A 96 3.06 3.36 2.31
N ASP A 97 2.85 4.65 2.58
CA ASP A 97 3.16 5.23 3.87
C ASP A 97 2.36 4.57 4.99
N SER A 98 1.11 4.19 4.71
CA SER A 98 0.29 3.43 5.65
C SER A 98 0.89 2.05 5.94
N LEU A 99 1.31 1.31 4.91
CA LEU A 99 1.98 0.02 5.07
C LEU A 99 3.24 0.14 5.94
N PHE A 100 4.13 1.09 5.64
CA PHE A 100 5.37 1.24 6.39
C PHE A 100 5.18 1.82 7.79
N SER A 101 4.21 2.72 7.99
CA SER A 101 3.93 3.25 9.33
C SER A 101 3.41 2.18 10.29
N CYS A 102 2.72 1.16 9.76
CA CYS A 102 2.12 0.08 10.57
C CYS A 102 2.99 -1.18 10.64
N ALA A 103 3.82 -1.43 9.63
CA ALA A 103 4.55 -2.69 9.45
C ALA A 103 5.94 -2.55 8.79
N GLY A 104 6.47 -1.33 8.69
CA GLY A 104 7.69 -1.02 7.93
C GLY A 104 8.91 -1.86 8.29
N PRO A 105 9.30 -1.97 9.57
CA PRO A 105 10.47 -2.77 9.97
C PRO A 105 10.35 -4.24 9.54
N GLU A 106 9.17 -4.84 9.69
CA GLU A 106 8.96 -6.24 9.32
C GLU A 106 8.84 -6.42 7.80
N LEU A 107 8.22 -5.48 7.09
CA LEU A 107 8.20 -5.47 5.63
C LEU A 107 9.62 -5.40 5.06
N MET A 108 10.48 -4.56 5.64
CA MET A 108 11.88 -4.46 5.26
C MET A 108 12.66 -5.74 5.58
N ALA A 109 12.45 -6.33 6.76
CA ALA A 109 13.10 -7.59 7.12
C ALA A 109 12.68 -8.74 6.18
N GLN A 110 11.40 -8.82 5.82
CA GLN A 110 10.88 -9.82 4.88
C GLN A 110 11.44 -9.60 3.47
N PHE A 111 11.50 -8.34 3.02
CA PHE A 111 12.10 -7.99 1.75
C PHE A 111 13.59 -8.37 1.70
N GLN A 112 14.36 -7.98 2.73
CA GLN A 112 15.79 -8.33 2.84
C GLN A 112 16.01 -9.84 2.85
N THR A 113 15.18 -10.61 3.56
CA THR A 113 15.25 -12.07 3.56
C THR A 113 15.00 -12.65 2.17
N THR A 114 14.01 -12.12 1.45
CA THR A 114 13.68 -12.53 0.08
C THR A 114 14.84 -12.24 -0.89
N MET A 115 15.49 -11.07 -0.73
CA MET A 115 16.62 -10.67 -1.56
C MET A 115 17.90 -11.45 -1.23
N ALA A 116 18.18 -11.70 0.06
CA ALA A 116 19.33 -12.50 0.47
C ALA A 116 19.32 -13.90 -0.16
N GLY A 117 18.13 -14.51 -0.32
CA GLY A 117 17.98 -15.77 -1.03
C GLY A 117 18.32 -15.69 -2.53
N ARG A 118 18.03 -14.55 -3.18
CA ARG A 118 18.33 -14.31 -4.60
C ARG A 118 19.79 -13.95 -4.85
N GLU A 119 20.45 -13.35 -3.86
CA GLU A 119 21.82 -12.88 -3.95
C GLU A 119 22.84 -13.90 -3.43
N ALA A 120 22.41 -15.07 -2.93
CA ALA A 120 23.28 -16.05 -2.28
C ALA A 120 24.53 -16.41 -3.12
N SER A 121 24.41 -16.44 -4.44
CA SER A 121 25.50 -16.75 -5.39
C SER A 121 26.34 -15.54 -5.84
N ALA A 122 25.97 -14.31 -5.47
CA ALA A 122 26.69 -13.11 -5.86
C ALA A 122 28.02 -12.93 -5.07
N PRO A 123 29.06 -12.34 -5.69
CA PRO A 123 30.29 -11.95 -4.99
C PRO A 123 30.02 -11.00 -3.82
N PRO A 124 30.87 -10.96 -2.77
CA PRO A 124 30.68 -10.08 -1.62
C PRO A 124 30.52 -8.60 -1.98
N ALA A 125 31.30 -8.11 -2.96
CA ALA A 125 31.21 -6.74 -3.45
C ALA A 125 29.85 -6.44 -4.09
N ALA A 126 29.35 -7.36 -4.92
CA ALA A 126 28.03 -7.24 -5.54
C ALA A 126 26.90 -7.28 -4.49
N LYS A 127 26.99 -8.18 -3.49
CA LYS A 127 26.03 -8.25 -2.36
C LYS A 127 25.98 -6.95 -1.56
N ALA A 128 27.13 -6.39 -1.21
CA ALA A 128 27.19 -5.13 -0.48
C ALA A 128 26.60 -3.97 -1.29
N CYS A 129 26.88 -3.93 -2.60
CA CYS A 129 26.32 -2.93 -3.52
C CYS A 129 24.79 -3.06 -3.64
N LEU A 130 24.27 -4.28 -3.83
CA LEU A 130 22.83 -4.51 -3.93
C LEU A 130 22.12 -4.20 -2.60
N THR A 131 22.70 -4.59 -1.47
CA THR A 131 22.16 -4.24 -0.14
C THR A 131 22.08 -2.72 0.06
N ALA A 132 23.10 -1.97 -0.40
CA ALA A 132 23.08 -0.51 -0.34
C ALA A 132 22.07 0.12 -1.31
N LEU A 133 21.72 -0.57 -2.40
CA LEU A 133 20.73 -0.11 -3.37
C LEU A 133 19.29 -0.27 -2.85
N PHE A 134 19.00 -1.37 -2.14
CA PHE A 134 17.66 -1.70 -1.66
C PHE A 134 17.38 -1.16 -0.24
N THR A 135 17.39 0.16 -0.13
CA THR A 135 16.93 0.88 1.07
C THR A 135 15.40 0.90 1.19
N GLU A 136 14.92 1.31 2.37
CA GLU A 136 13.49 1.58 2.60
C GLU A 136 12.92 2.58 1.58
N ASP A 137 13.64 3.68 1.31
CA ASP A 137 13.19 4.70 0.35
C ASP A 137 13.05 4.14 -1.06
N THR A 138 14.02 3.32 -1.48
CA THR A 138 13.95 2.60 -2.76
C THR A 138 12.72 1.70 -2.78
N PHE A 139 12.48 0.95 -1.70
CA PHE A 139 11.35 0.02 -1.64
C PHE A 139 10.00 0.74 -1.64
N ARG A 140 9.87 1.86 -0.91
CA ARG A 140 8.70 2.75 -0.95
C ARG A 140 8.44 3.25 -2.36
N THR A 141 9.47 3.75 -3.04
CA THR A 141 9.35 4.29 -4.39
C THR A 141 8.89 3.21 -5.38
N ILE A 142 9.42 2.00 -5.28
CA ILE A 142 8.98 0.86 -6.10
C ILE A 142 7.50 0.54 -5.84
N LEU A 143 7.06 0.51 -4.59
CA LEU A 143 5.68 0.16 -4.24
C LEU A 143 4.69 1.25 -4.71
N VAL A 144 5.05 2.52 -4.58
CA VAL A 144 4.24 3.64 -5.12
C VAL A 144 4.09 3.47 -6.63
N ALA A 145 5.21 3.28 -7.33
CA ALA A 145 5.26 3.05 -8.76
C ALA A 145 4.39 1.86 -9.22
N GLN A 146 4.41 0.75 -8.47
CA GLN A 146 3.56 -0.40 -8.78
C GLN A 146 2.07 -0.09 -8.65
N MET A 147 1.68 0.68 -7.64
CA MET A 147 0.27 1.03 -7.41
C MET A 147 -0.26 2.11 -8.35
N GLU A 148 0.59 3.02 -8.81
CA GLU A 148 0.27 3.93 -9.93
C GLU A 148 0.06 3.16 -11.24
N GLY A 149 0.57 1.92 -11.31
CA GLY A 149 0.53 1.04 -12.47
C GLY A 149 1.84 1.10 -13.28
N SER A 150 2.18 -0.04 -13.89
CA SER A 150 3.47 -0.28 -14.58
C SER A 150 3.78 0.67 -15.75
N SER A 151 2.81 1.47 -16.19
CA SER A 151 2.92 2.43 -17.28
C SER A 151 3.10 3.88 -16.82
N SER A 152 3.16 4.17 -15.51
CA SER A 152 3.42 5.54 -15.05
C SER A 152 4.86 5.93 -15.43
N ALA A 153 5.06 7.17 -15.88
CA ALA A 153 6.39 7.65 -16.29
C ALA A 153 7.39 7.56 -15.13
N ASP A 154 6.92 7.83 -13.91
CA ASP A 154 7.70 7.76 -12.67
C ASP A 154 8.06 6.31 -12.31
N ALA A 155 7.13 5.37 -12.50
CA ALA A 155 7.37 3.94 -12.31
C ALA A 155 8.43 3.40 -13.28
N VAL A 156 8.30 3.76 -14.56
CA VAL A 156 9.26 3.36 -15.60
C VAL A 156 10.64 3.96 -15.31
N ALA A 157 10.71 5.24 -14.94
CA ALA A 157 11.96 5.91 -14.60
C ALA A 157 12.64 5.26 -13.38
N THR A 158 11.88 5.02 -12.31
CA THR A 158 12.35 4.38 -11.07
C THR A 158 12.89 2.98 -11.36
N MET A 159 12.13 2.15 -12.09
CA MET A 159 12.55 0.79 -12.43
C MET A 159 13.80 0.79 -13.31
N LYS A 160 13.91 1.73 -14.26
CA LYS A 160 15.10 1.87 -15.11
C LYS A 160 16.33 2.28 -14.30
N ASP A 161 16.19 3.20 -13.35
CA ASP A 161 17.29 3.61 -12.46
C ASP A 161 17.77 2.42 -11.60
N ILE A 162 16.84 1.69 -10.97
CA ILE A 162 17.17 0.50 -10.18
C ILE A 162 17.85 -0.57 -11.03
N GLN A 163 17.34 -0.86 -12.23
CA GLN A 163 17.96 -1.83 -13.14
C GLN A 163 19.38 -1.41 -13.52
N THR A 164 19.60 -0.12 -13.79
CA THR A 164 20.92 0.41 -14.15
C THR A 164 21.89 0.25 -12.98
N LYS A 165 21.47 0.60 -11.76
CA LYS A 165 22.30 0.47 -10.56
C LYS A 165 22.56 -1.00 -10.20
N ALA A 166 21.56 -1.87 -10.32
CA ALA A 166 21.70 -3.30 -10.07
C ALA A 166 22.65 -3.96 -11.07
N ALA A 167 22.60 -3.58 -12.35
CA ALA A 167 23.55 -4.05 -13.37
C ALA A 167 24.98 -3.60 -13.06
N ALA A 168 25.16 -2.36 -12.58
CA ALA A 168 26.47 -1.88 -12.13
C ALA A 168 26.99 -2.67 -10.92
N CYS A 169 26.13 -2.99 -9.94
CA CYS A 169 26.47 -3.84 -8.80
C CYS A 169 26.86 -5.26 -9.24
N ALA A 170 26.13 -5.86 -10.18
CA ALA A 170 26.40 -7.20 -10.69
C ALA A 170 27.72 -7.30 -11.47
N ALA A 171 28.21 -6.19 -12.02
CA ALA A 171 29.51 -6.13 -12.70
C ALA A 171 30.70 -6.05 -11.72
N MET A 172 30.46 -5.85 -10.42
CA MET A 172 31.50 -5.85 -9.40
C MET A 172 31.96 -7.29 -9.12
N LYS A 173 33.25 -7.57 -9.37
CA LYS A 173 33.90 -8.85 -9.09
C LYS A 173 34.47 -8.87 -7.68
#